data_AF-A0A0E3Q581-F1
#
_entry.id   AF-A0A0E3Q581-F1
#
_cell.length_a   1.000
_cell.length_b   1.000
_cell.length_c   1.000
_cell.angle_alpha   90.00
_cell.angle_beta   90.00
_cell.angle_gamma   90.00
#
_symmetry.space_group_name_H-M   'P 1'
#
loop_
_entity.id
_entity.type
_entity.pdbx_description
1 polymer ?
#
loop_
_entity_poly.entity_id
_entity_poly.type
_entity_poly.pdbx_seq_one_letter_code
_entity_poly.pdbx_strand_id
1 'polypeptide(L)'
;MQELLEFAEGGPLIVVGEYHGNPGELSFYDEVGKLLFSLRFTDWYSKELDSYWFPDIEPRLTGQGEIADAFEAFFHFQRVESDKIDQLLPSSILIAIGEKDIDFIGSGKSLFKLNLKGFKKY
;
A
#
# COMPACT_ATOMS: atom_id res chain seq x y z
N MET A 1 13.30 11.20 14.12
CA MET A 1 13.59 10.48 12.85
C MET A 1 14.74 9.50 13.05
N GLN A 2 15.90 9.95 13.50
CA GLN A 2 17.04 9.06 13.74
C GLN A 2 16.71 7.83 14.62
N GLU A 3 16.04 8.01 15.75
CA GLU A 3 15.61 6.90 16.62
C GLU A 3 14.70 5.88 15.92
N LEU A 4 13.84 6.32 14.99
CA LEU A 4 12.96 5.44 14.21
C LEU A 4 13.73 4.67 13.14
N LEU A 5 14.76 5.28 12.54
CA LEU A 5 15.62 4.60 11.56
C LEU A 5 16.53 3.57 12.24
N GLU A 6 17.01 3.88 13.44
CA GLU A 6 17.75 2.94 14.29
C GLU A 6 16.86 1.75 14.65
N PHE A 7 15.59 1.98 14.97
CA PHE A 7 14.60 0.91 15.20
C PHE A 7 14.26 0.11 13.95
N ALA A 8 14.21 0.76 12.78
CA ALA A 8 13.99 0.09 11.49
C ALA A 8 15.21 -0.71 11.01
N GLU A 9 16.31 -0.74 11.77
CA GLU A 9 17.56 -1.43 11.45
C GLU A 9 18.11 -1.08 10.06
N GLY A 10 17.90 0.16 9.62
CA GLY A 10 18.28 0.63 8.29
C GLY A 10 17.38 0.12 7.15
N GLY A 11 16.16 -0.34 7.44
CA GLY A 11 15.13 -0.62 6.45
C GLY A 11 14.28 0.61 6.07
N PRO A 12 13.49 0.52 5.00
CA PRO A 12 12.53 1.56 4.63
C PRO A 12 11.45 1.72 5.70
N LEU A 13 10.92 2.94 5.86
CA LEU A 13 9.92 3.26 6.87
C LEU A 13 8.65 3.80 6.23
N ILE A 14 7.50 3.29 6.67
CA ILE A 14 6.19 3.90 6.42
C ILE A 14 5.72 4.55 7.71
N VAL A 15 5.39 5.85 7.63
CA VAL A 15 4.79 6.59 8.75
C VAL A 15 3.33 6.86 8.40
N VAL A 16 2.43 6.46 9.31
CA VAL A 16 0.99 6.77 9.23
C VAL A 16 0.74 8.08 9.97
N GLY A 17 0.38 9.11 9.23
CA GLY A 17 -0.04 10.40 9.77
C GLY A 17 -1.56 10.45 9.99
N GLU A 18 -1.98 11.19 11.01
CA GLU A 18 -3.38 11.38 11.35
C GLU A 18 -3.90 12.78 10.97
N TYR A 19 -5.19 12.85 10.64
CA TYR A 19 -5.94 14.07 10.46
C TYR A 19 -7.24 14.00 11.27
N HIS A 20 -7.36 14.86 12.30
CA HIS A 20 -8.46 14.83 13.29
C HIS A 20 -8.67 13.45 13.94
N GLY A 21 -7.58 12.75 14.27
CA GLY A 21 -7.61 11.44 14.93
C GLY A 21 -7.91 10.25 14.02
N ASN A 22 -7.96 10.45 12.70
CA ASN A 22 -8.12 9.38 11.72
C ASN A 22 -6.85 9.27 10.86
N PRO A 23 -6.41 8.06 10.46
CA PRO A 23 -5.38 7.91 9.45
C PRO A 23 -5.73 8.70 8.18
N GLY A 24 -4.79 9.52 7.71
CA GLY A 24 -5.03 10.41 6.58
C GLY A 24 -3.82 10.67 5.70
N GLU A 25 -2.63 10.23 6.13
CA GLU A 25 -1.40 10.33 5.34
C GLU A 25 -0.54 9.07 5.51
N LEU A 26 0.03 8.59 4.40
CA LEU A 26 1.16 7.65 4.41
C LEU A 26 2.39 8.39 3.88
N SER A 27 3.46 8.40 4.66
CA SER A 27 4.75 8.96 4.26
C SER A 27 5.79 7.85 4.19
N PHE A 28 6.52 7.80 3.09
CA PHE A 28 7.44 6.71 2.75
C PHE A 28 8.87 7.21 2.76
N TYR A 29 9.71 6.65 3.61
CA TYR A 29 11.11 7.02 3.78
C TYR A 29 12.04 5.88 3.38
N ASP A 30 13.17 6.21 2.77
CA ASP A 30 14.24 5.25 2.50
C ASP A 30 15.08 4.94 3.75
N GLU A 31 16.07 4.06 3.62
CA GLU A 31 16.96 3.64 4.71
C GLU A 31 17.78 4.78 5.34
N VAL A 32 17.96 5.90 4.62
CA VAL A 32 18.68 7.08 5.14
C VAL A 32 17.74 8.13 5.72
N GLY A 33 16.43 7.85 5.76
CA GLY A 33 15.40 8.74 6.29
C GLY A 33 14.99 9.87 5.37
N LYS A 34 15.29 9.78 4.07
CA LYS A 34 14.77 10.72 3.07
C LYS A 34 13.32 10.36 2.77
N LEU A 35 12.43 11.34 2.87
CA LEU A 35 11.05 11.22 2.39
C LEU A 35 11.06 11.06 0.86
N LEU A 36 10.54 9.95 0.36
CA LEU A 36 10.49 9.60 -1.05
C LEU A 36 9.19 10.06 -1.70
N PHE A 37 8.07 9.74 -1.05
CA PHE A 37 6.74 10.16 -1.46
C PHE A 37 5.77 10.14 -0.29
N SER A 38 4.65 10.84 -0.44
CA SER A 38 3.52 10.74 0.48
C SER A 38 2.19 10.65 -0.25
N LEU A 39 1.24 9.97 0.38
CA LEU A 39 -0.13 9.80 -0.04
C LEU A 39 -1.03 10.42 1.01
N ARG A 40 -1.94 11.31 0.61
CA ARG A 40 -3.08 11.71 1.47
C ARG A 40 -4.29 10.91 1.05
N PHE A 41 -5.04 10.40 2.02
CA PHE A 41 -6.16 9.52 1.74
C PHE A 41 -7.31 9.67 2.74
N THR A 42 -8.44 9.06 2.40
CA THR A 42 -9.48 8.65 3.36
C THR A 42 -9.70 7.15 3.20
N ASP A 43 -9.85 6.44 4.30
CA ASP A 43 -9.99 4.99 4.30
C ASP A 43 -11.45 4.52 4.18
N TRP A 44 -11.60 3.29 3.72
CA TRP A 44 -12.84 2.53 3.76
C TRP A 44 -12.48 1.09 4.09
N TYR A 45 -13.24 0.46 4.97
CA TYR A 45 -13.04 -0.94 5.35
C TYR A 45 -14.31 -1.75 5.07
N SER A 46 -14.12 -2.93 4.52
CA SER A 46 -15.17 -3.93 4.38
C SER A 46 -15.51 -4.52 5.75
N LYS A 47 -16.78 -4.87 5.97
CA LYS A 47 -17.19 -5.64 7.16
C LYS A 47 -16.56 -7.04 7.21
N GLU A 48 -16.11 -7.55 6.07
CA GLU A 48 -15.49 -8.87 6.00
C GLU A 48 -14.08 -8.88 6.62
N LEU A 49 -13.42 -7.71 6.70
CA LEU A 49 -12.06 -7.55 7.20
C LEU A 49 -11.90 -8.10 8.63
N ASP A 50 -12.87 -7.84 9.51
CA ASP A 50 -12.85 -8.26 10.92
C ASP A 50 -12.73 -9.79 11.09
N SER A 51 -13.14 -10.54 10.07
CA SER A 51 -13.14 -12.01 10.05
C SER A 51 -12.18 -12.59 9.01
N TYR A 52 -11.43 -11.73 8.30
CA TYR A 52 -10.59 -12.17 7.20
C TYR A 52 -9.32 -12.84 7.73
N TRP A 53 -9.07 -14.06 7.25
CA TRP A 53 -7.83 -14.76 7.52
C TRP A 53 -6.78 -14.38 6.48
N PHE A 54 -5.75 -13.65 6.90
CA PHE A 54 -4.64 -13.28 6.03
C PHE A 54 -3.71 -14.48 5.82
N PRO A 55 -3.57 -15.00 4.59
CA PRO A 55 -2.55 -15.99 4.30
C PRO A 55 -1.14 -15.39 4.43
N ASP A 56 -0.19 -16.20 4.88
CA ASP A 56 1.24 -15.84 4.95
C ASP A 56 1.87 -15.91 3.55
N ILE A 57 1.50 -14.97 2.69
CA ILE A 57 2.01 -14.81 1.32
C ILE A 57 2.28 -13.34 1.03
N GLU A 58 3.28 -13.08 0.18
CA GLU A 58 3.54 -11.72 -0.28
C GLU A 58 2.40 -11.20 -1.18
N PRO A 59 1.93 -9.96 -0.96
CA PRO A 59 0.92 -9.37 -1.81
C PRO A 59 1.51 -9.04 -3.18
N ARG A 60 0.71 -9.21 -4.22
CA ARG A 60 1.07 -8.80 -5.57
C ARG A 60 0.56 -7.40 -5.87
N LEU A 61 1.18 -6.73 -6.81
CA LEU A 61 0.81 -5.38 -7.24
C LEU A 61 0.14 -5.42 -8.61
N THR A 62 -0.88 -4.59 -8.85
CA THR A 62 -1.35 -4.26 -10.20
C THR A 62 -1.73 -2.79 -10.27
N GLY A 63 -1.93 -2.28 -11.49
CA GLY A 63 -2.21 -0.86 -11.74
C GLY A 63 -1.09 -0.18 -12.53
N GLN A 64 -1.28 1.11 -12.78
CA GLN A 64 -0.35 1.96 -13.54
C GLN A 64 -0.16 3.35 -12.92
N GLY A 65 0.89 4.05 -13.36
CA GLY A 65 1.23 5.40 -12.92
C GLY A 65 2.21 5.46 -11.75
N GLU A 66 2.52 6.67 -11.32
CA GLU A 66 3.66 6.96 -10.43
C GLU A 66 3.56 6.28 -9.06
N ILE A 67 2.34 6.05 -8.55
CA ILE A 67 2.13 5.34 -7.28
C ILE A 67 2.45 3.85 -7.44
N ALA A 68 2.05 3.24 -8.56
CA ALA A 68 2.38 1.84 -8.85
C ALA A 68 3.88 1.65 -9.02
N ASP A 69 4.52 2.55 -9.75
CA ASP A 69 5.97 2.51 -9.94
C ASP A 69 6.72 2.72 -8.62
N ALA A 70 6.21 3.57 -7.72
CA ALA A 70 6.75 3.73 -6.38
C ALA A 70 6.61 2.44 -5.55
N PHE A 71 5.43 1.81 -5.55
CA PHE A 71 5.22 0.58 -4.79
C PHE A 71 6.12 -0.57 -5.29
N GLU A 72 6.28 -0.69 -6.60
CA GLU A 72 7.16 -1.68 -7.23
C GLU A 72 8.64 -1.42 -6.87
N ALA A 73 9.10 -0.17 -6.97
CA ALA A 73 10.49 0.18 -6.72
C ALA A 73 10.89 0.09 -5.24
N PHE A 74 10.02 0.54 -4.33
CA PHE A 74 10.38 0.71 -2.92
C PHE A 74 10.02 -0.48 -2.03
N PHE A 75 8.97 -1.22 -2.36
CA PHE A 75 8.58 -2.42 -1.61
C PHE A 75 8.93 -3.72 -2.30
N HIS A 76 9.50 -3.63 -3.50
CA HIS A 76 9.84 -4.80 -4.33
C HIS A 76 8.64 -5.73 -4.59
N PHE A 77 7.42 -5.19 -4.57
CA PHE A 77 6.24 -5.98 -4.89
C PHE A 77 6.27 -6.43 -6.35
N GLN A 78 6.00 -7.72 -6.57
CA GLN A 78 5.88 -8.24 -7.93
C GLN A 78 4.62 -7.69 -8.60
N ARG A 79 4.82 -6.92 -9.66
CA ARG A 79 3.73 -6.39 -10.48
C ARG A 79 3.20 -7.44 -11.45
N VAL A 80 1.87 -7.54 -11.50
CA VAL A 80 1.13 -8.44 -12.38
C VAL A 80 0.36 -7.57 -13.38
N GLU A 81 0.55 -7.88 -14.66
CA GLU A 81 -0.22 -7.26 -15.75
C GLU A 81 -1.71 -7.58 -15.57
N SER A 82 -2.56 -6.60 -15.91
CA SER A 82 -3.98 -6.67 -15.59
C SER A 82 -4.72 -7.84 -16.25
N ASP A 83 -4.24 -8.31 -17.40
CA ASP A 83 -4.76 -9.48 -18.13
C ASP A 83 -4.42 -10.82 -17.47
N LYS A 84 -3.52 -10.83 -16.48
CA LYS A 84 -3.11 -12.02 -15.72
C LYS A 84 -3.73 -12.09 -14.32
N ILE A 85 -4.54 -11.11 -13.93
CA ILE A 85 -5.20 -11.08 -12.61
C ILE A 85 -6.14 -12.28 -12.45
N ASP A 86 -6.88 -12.65 -13.49
CA ASP A 86 -7.81 -13.80 -13.46
C ASP A 86 -7.11 -15.15 -13.32
N GLN A 87 -5.78 -15.19 -13.47
CA GLN A 87 -4.94 -16.38 -13.30
C GLN A 87 -4.39 -16.51 -11.87
N LEU A 88 -4.63 -15.51 -11.02
CA LEU A 88 -4.21 -15.53 -9.63
C LEU A 88 -4.97 -16.61 -8.86
N LEU A 89 -4.28 -17.25 -7.91
CA LEU A 89 -4.92 -18.22 -7.03
C LEU A 89 -6.03 -17.55 -6.23
N PRO A 90 -7.13 -18.25 -5.91
CA PRO A 90 -8.20 -17.71 -5.07
C PRO A 90 -7.77 -17.27 -3.67
N SER A 91 -6.56 -17.66 -3.21
CA SER A 91 -5.98 -17.23 -1.94
C SER A 91 -5.03 -16.04 -2.09
N SER A 92 -4.92 -15.43 -3.27
CA SER A 92 -3.97 -14.35 -3.51
C SER A 92 -4.38 -13.07 -2.77
N ILE A 93 -3.38 -12.32 -2.31
CA ILE A 93 -3.53 -10.95 -1.84
C ILE A 93 -3.02 -10.03 -2.94
N LEU A 94 -3.81 -9.02 -3.29
CA LEU A 94 -3.53 -8.09 -4.39
C LEU A 94 -3.71 -6.65 -3.91
N ILE A 95 -2.72 -5.82 -4.21
CA ILE A 95 -2.79 -4.36 -4.09
C ILE A 95 -3.07 -3.82 -5.49
N ALA A 96 -4.27 -3.30 -5.70
CA ALA A 96 -4.69 -2.73 -6.97
C ALA A 96 -4.64 -1.20 -6.90
N ILE A 97 -3.70 -0.60 -7.62
CA ILE A 97 -3.52 0.85 -7.68
C ILE A 97 -4.35 1.41 -8.83
N GLY A 98 -5.41 2.12 -8.48
CA GLY A 98 -6.22 2.91 -9.41
C GLY A 98 -5.83 4.39 -9.39
N GLU A 99 -6.50 5.18 -10.24
CA GLU A 99 -6.28 6.64 -10.31
C GLU A 99 -6.75 7.38 -9.05
N LYS A 100 -7.81 6.87 -8.41
CA LYS A 100 -8.50 7.53 -7.30
C LYS A 100 -8.41 6.78 -5.98
N ASP A 101 -8.02 5.52 -6.01
CA ASP A 101 -7.94 4.67 -4.83
C ASP A 101 -6.88 3.58 -4.98
N ILE A 102 -6.42 3.10 -3.84
CA ILE A 102 -5.63 1.87 -3.73
C ILE A 102 -6.52 0.84 -3.03
N ASP A 103 -6.80 -0.26 -3.71
CA ASP A 103 -7.67 -1.34 -3.21
C ASP A 103 -6.83 -2.52 -2.75
N PHE A 104 -7.07 -2.95 -1.51
CA PHE A 104 -6.42 -4.10 -0.90
C PHE A 104 -7.39 -5.28 -0.95
N ILE A 105 -7.11 -6.21 -1.84
CA ILE A 105 -7.99 -7.30 -2.22
C ILE A 105 -7.43 -8.61 -1.65
N GLY A 106 -8.27 -9.35 -0.95
CA GLY A 106 -7.97 -10.68 -0.45
C GLY A 106 -9.03 -11.66 -0.91
N SER A 107 -8.59 -12.79 -1.46
CA SER A 107 -9.47 -13.82 -1.97
C SER A 107 -10.52 -13.34 -2.98
N GLY A 108 -10.12 -12.40 -3.84
CA GLY A 108 -10.98 -11.78 -4.86
C GLY A 108 -11.97 -10.74 -4.34
N LYS A 109 -11.91 -10.38 -3.05
CA LYS A 109 -12.79 -9.38 -2.44
C LYS A 109 -11.99 -8.19 -1.91
N SER A 110 -12.52 -6.99 -2.09
CA SER A 110 -11.97 -5.77 -1.49
C SER A 110 -12.13 -5.83 0.03
N LEU A 111 -10.99 -5.78 0.74
CA LEU A 111 -10.93 -5.80 2.20
C LEU A 111 -10.93 -4.38 2.76
N PHE A 112 -10.10 -3.51 2.17
CA PHE A 112 -10.07 -2.09 2.50
C PHE A 112 -9.52 -1.28 1.34
N LYS A 113 -9.83 0.02 1.32
CA LYS A 113 -9.43 0.95 0.26
C LYS A 113 -8.88 2.23 0.86
N LEU A 114 -7.86 2.78 0.21
CA LEU A 114 -7.35 4.11 0.47
C LEU A 114 -7.79 5.03 -0.68
N ASN A 115 -8.78 5.88 -0.43
CA ASN A 115 -9.25 6.84 -1.43
C ASN A 115 -8.30 8.04 -1.46
N LEU A 116 -7.59 8.21 -2.57
CA LEU A 116 -6.54 9.18 -2.74
C LEU A 116 -7.10 10.61 -2.77
N LYS A 117 -6.52 11.47 -1.95
CA LYS A 117 -6.74 12.93 -1.89
C LYS A 117 -5.54 13.72 -2.40
N GLY A 118 -4.38 13.08 -2.51
CA GLY A 118 -3.20 13.65 -3.13
C GLY A 118 -2.01 12.70 -3.07
N PHE A 119 -1.10 12.89 -4.02
CA PHE A 119 0.18 12.21 -4.09
C PHE A 119 1.26 13.27 -4.28
N LYS A 120 2.38 13.10 -3.61
CA LYS A 120 3.55 13.96 -3.79
C LYS A 120 4.82 13.12 -3.74
N LYS A 121 5.65 13.26 -4.76
CA LYS A 121 6.99 12.67 -4.85
C LYS A 121 8.05 13.73 -4.56
N TYR A 122 9.16 13.34 -3.94
CA TYR A 122 10.22 14.23 -3.43
C TYR A 122 11.61 13.88 -3.99
#